data_AF-A0A8B6ELV7-F1
#
_entry.id   AF-A0A8B6ELV7-F1
#
_cell.length_a   1.000
_cell.length_b   1.000
_cell.length_c   1.000
_cell.angle_alpha   90.00
_cell.angle_beta   90.00
_cell.angle_gamma   90.00
#
_symmetry.space_group_name_H-M   'P 1'
#
loop_
_entity.id
_entity.type
_entity.pdbx_description
1 polymer ?
#
loop_
_entity_poly.entity_id
_entity_poly.type
_entity_poly.pdbx_seq_one_letter_code
_entity_poly.pdbx_strand_id
1 'polypeptide(L)'
;MPKENLKDKLEGNELDLGLSNLTTVPVKELAAIPKATVLDLSNNVISTLPDPFCTLVHLVKIDLSKNLLTELPQNFGSLRNLQHLDLLGNKLNVLPLSFWRLEKLRWLDLKDNPLKDELKRNAGDCLNENECKKCAQRILRYMKDLNSELERVKQRRLQKERELENLQKEKEESERQQIRNERKAEKERKKQENRKKYQTEKEEDEDTQSSEEGERFDSGTSKSAIKVKTATGGRLCTKVLLSLFMTALFIIGMIYVISVYCEREKTDQICKDYGHTIVREAKHFIWGMEEQLQVLYRFIQKKIK
;
A
#
# COMPACT_ATOMS: atom_id res chain seq x y z
N MET A 1 33.46 11.60 -27.69
CA MET A 1 33.38 10.80 -28.95
C MET A 1 32.83 11.71 -30.04
N PRO A 2 33.46 11.78 -31.22
CA PRO A 2 32.88 12.52 -32.34
C PRO A 2 31.50 11.93 -32.64
N LYS A 3 30.53 12.81 -32.93
CA LYS A 3 29.15 12.41 -33.29
C LYS A 3 29.19 11.78 -34.69
N GLU A 4 29.70 10.55 -34.77
CA GLU A 4 29.49 9.72 -35.96
C GLU A 4 27.98 9.59 -36.17
N ASN A 5 27.55 9.94 -37.36
CA ASN A 5 26.14 9.87 -37.73
C ASN A 5 25.78 8.40 -37.85
N LEU A 6 24.85 7.90 -37.02
CA LEU A 6 24.43 6.49 -37.07
C LEU A 6 23.92 6.07 -38.45
N LYS A 7 23.50 7.03 -39.28
CA LYS A 7 23.08 6.77 -40.67
C LYS A 7 24.20 6.26 -41.56
N ASP A 8 25.46 6.55 -41.23
CA ASP A 8 26.61 6.15 -42.04
C ASP A 8 26.98 4.67 -41.79
N LYS A 9 26.57 4.12 -40.63
CA LYS A 9 26.74 2.70 -40.25
C LYS A 9 25.55 1.82 -40.66
N LEU A 10 24.62 2.37 -41.43
CA LEU A 10 23.41 1.69 -41.84
C LEU A 10 23.54 1.18 -43.28
N GLU A 11 23.63 -0.13 -43.43
CA GLU A 11 23.67 -0.81 -44.72
C GLU A 11 22.33 -1.50 -44.99
N GLY A 12 21.56 -0.98 -45.95
CA GLY A 12 20.20 -1.45 -46.21
C GLY A 12 19.27 -1.23 -45.00
N ASN A 13 18.97 -2.32 -44.27
CA ASN A 13 18.17 -2.34 -43.05
C ASN A 13 18.95 -2.77 -41.80
N GLU A 14 20.27 -2.93 -41.92
CA GLU A 14 21.17 -3.39 -40.88
C GLU A 14 22.04 -2.24 -40.38
N LEU A 15 22.01 -2.03 -39.06
CA LEU A 15 22.80 -1.02 -38.38
C LEU A 15 23.84 -1.70 -37.50
N ASP A 16 25.09 -1.59 -37.91
CA ASP A 16 26.22 -2.17 -37.20
C ASP A 16 26.79 -1.15 -36.19
N LEU A 17 26.63 -1.46 -34.91
CA LEU A 17 27.25 -0.76 -33.79
C LEU A 17 28.11 -1.71 -32.95
N GLY A 18 28.55 -2.82 -33.54
CA GLY A 18 29.49 -3.76 -32.96
C GLY A 18 30.83 -3.09 -32.67
N LEU A 19 31.55 -3.57 -31.64
CA LEU A 19 32.91 -3.12 -31.29
C LEU A 19 33.06 -1.59 -31.13
N SER A 20 31.97 -0.88 -30.81
CA SER A 20 31.92 0.58 -30.76
C SER A 20 32.22 1.15 -29.36
N ASN A 21 32.66 0.31 -28.42
CA ASN A 21 32.93 0.65 -27.01
C ASN A 21 31.75 1.37 -26.33
N LEU A 22 30.52 1.02 -26.70
CA LEU A 22 29.32 1.63 -26.15
C LEU A 22 29.10 1.16 -24.71
N THR A 23 28.89 2.12 -23.81
CA THR A 23 28.43 1.87 -22.44
C THR A 23 26.91 1.98 -22.32
N THR A 24 26.28 2.71 -23.22
CA THR A 24 24.83 2.94 -23.28
C THR A 24 24.34 2.90 -24.72
N VAL A 25 23.10 2.46 -24.91
CA VAL A 25 22.48 2.37 -26.23
C VAL A 25 21.87 3.73 -26.63
N PRO A 26 22.20 4.29 -27.80
CA PRO A 26 21.65 5.56 -28.30
C PRO A 26 20.20 5.40 -28.81
N VAL A 27 19.26 5.12 -27.90
CA VAL A 27 17.86 4.77 -28.25
C VAL A 27 17.16 5.87 -29.03
N LYS A 28 17.42 7.15 -28.72
CA LYS A 28 16.78 8.28 -29.39
C LYS A 28 17.15 8.33 -30.87
N GLU A 29 18.42 8.08 -31.16
CA GLU A 29 18.97 8.06 -32.50
C GLU A 29 18.47 6.82 -33.27
N LEU A 30 18.42 5.65 -32.63
CA LEU A 30 17.85 4.43 -33.20
C LEU A 30 16.37 4.60 -33.56
N ALA A 31 15.58 5.22 -32.67
CA ALA A 31 14.17 5.49 -32.91
C ALA A 31 13.93 6.42 -34.13
N ALA A 32 14.92 7.26 -34.48
CA ALA A 32 14.85 8.14 -35.64
C ALA A 32 15.19 7.42 -36.97
N ILE A 33 15.53 6.12 -36.94
CA ILE A 33 15.90 5.32 -38.11
C ILE A 33 15.00 4.08 -38.20
N PRO A 34 13.70 4.21 -38.48
CA PRO A 34 12.75 3.09 -38.47
C PRO A 34 13.02 2.02 -39.53
N LYS A 35 13.87 2.32 -40.54
CA LYS A 35 14.33 1.34 -41.53
C LYS A 35 15.37 0.34 -40.98
N ALA A 36 16.01 0.66 -39.86
CA ALA A 36 16.97 -0.24 -39.20
C ALA A 36 16.21 -1.34 -38.46
N THR A 37 16.09 -2.52 -39.07
CA THR A 37 15.37 -3.66 -38.48
C THR A 37 16.32 -4.73 -37.92
N VAL A 38 17.58 -4.69 -38.33
CA VAL A 38 18.67 -5.51 -37.80
C VAL A 38 19.63 -4.57 -37.07
N LEU A 39 19.92 -4.88 -35.81
CA LEU A 39 20.77 -4.07 -34.96
C LEU A 39 21.85 -4.94 -34.33
N ASP A 40 23.10 -4.69 -34.68
CA ASP A 40 24.25 -5.29 -34.03
C ASP A 40 24.79 -4.35 -32.95
N LEU A 41 24.77 -4.80 -31.70
CA LEU A 41 25.35 -4.14 -30.52
C LEU A 41 26.38 -5.06 -29.84
N SER A 42 26.88 -6.07 -30.55
CA SER A 42 27.80 -7.08 -30.03
C SER A 42 29.16 -6.49 -29.64
N ASN A 43 29.85 -7.16 -28.71
CA ASN A 43 31.21 -6.79 -28.31
C ASN A 43 31.35 -5.33 -27.83
N ASN A 44 30.37 -4.85 -27.07
CA ASN A 44 30.41 -3.56 -26.40
C ASN A 44 30.57 -3.75 -24.88
N VAL A 45 30.43 -2.67 -24.10
CA VAL A 45 30.52 -2.70 -22.63
C VAL A 45 29.20 -2.28 -21.99
N ILE A 46 28.08 -2.65 -22.63
CA ILE A 46 26.74 -2.31 -22.19
C ILE A 46 26.38 -3.18 -20.98
N SER A 47 26.13 -2.56 -19.83
CA SER A 47 25.75 -3.25 -18.60
C SER A 47 24.24 -3.30 -18.36
N THR A 48 23.50 -2.33 -18.90
CA THR A 48 22.04 -2.26 -18.82
C THR A 48 21.46 -1.70 -20.12
N LEU A 49 20.22 -2.08 -20.43
CA LEU A 49 19.45 -1.43 -21.49
C LEU A 49 18.49 -0.43 -20.84
N PRO A 50 18.38 0.81 -21.37
CA PRO A 50 17.44 1.78 -20.84
C PRO A 50 15.98 1.39 -21.19
N ASP A 51 15.00 1.70 -20.34
CA ASP A 51 13.58 1.35 -20.58
C ASP A 51 13.04 1.75 -21.97
N PRO A 52 13.38 2.94 -22.53
CA PRO A 52 12.99 3.32 -23.88
C PRO A 52 13.46 2.36 -24.98
N PHE A 53 14.46 1.51 -24.75
CA PHE A 53 14.89 0.50 -25.72
C PHE A 53 13.71 -0.38 -26.18
N CYS A 54 12.77 -0.68 -25.27
CA CYS A 54 11.59 -1.48 -25.56
C CYS A 54 10.58 -0.79 -26.50
N THR A 55 10.78 0.49 -26.84
CA THR A 55 9.97 1.23 -27.80
C THR A 55 10.38 0.99 -29.25
N LEU A 56 11.55 0.38 -29.49
CA LEU A 56 12.09 0.05 -30.81
C LEU A 56 11.38 -1.18 -31.42
N VAL A 57 10.05 -1.16 -31.45
CA VAL A 57 9.19 -2.28 -31.84
C VAL A 57 9.32 -2.71 -33.32
N HIS A 58 10.04 -1.92 -34.12
CA HIS A 58 10.34 -2.22 -35.51
C HIS A 58 11.52 -3.20 -35.68
N LEU A 59 12.30 -3.43 -34.62
CA LEU A 59 13.43 -4.36 -34.65
C LEU A 59 12.96 -5.81 -34.83
N VAL A 60 13.68 -6.52 -35.70
CA VAL A 60 13.44 -7.92 -36.08
C VAL A 60 14.61 -8.81 -35.66
N LYS A 61 15.85 -8.31 -35.71
CA LYS A 61 17.03 -9.01 -35.22
C LYS A 61 17.85 -8.09 -34.34
N ILE A 62 18.28 -8.59 -33.20
CA ILE A 62 19.15 -7.87 -32.25
C ILE A 62 20.28 -8.80 -31.85
N ASP A 63 21.52 -8.36 -32.03
CA ASP A 63 22.69 -8.99 -31.44
C ASP A 63 23.18 -8.13 -30.27
N LEU A 64 23.15 -8.70 -29.06
CA LEU A 64 23.66 -8.11 -27.82
C LEU A 64 24.75 -9.00 -27.21
N SER A 65 25.34 -9.90 -28.00
CA SER A 65 26.35 -10.84 -27.54
C SER A 65 27.61 -10.14 -27.03
N LYS A 66 28.31 -10.79 -26.11
CA LYS A 66 29.59 -10.34 -25.54
C LYS A 66 29.51 -8.92 -24.97
N ASN A 67 28.48 -8.67 -24.18
CA ASN A 67 28.29 -7.45 -23.39
C ASN A 67 28.35 -7.78 -21.89
N LEU A 68 27.95 -6.83 -21.04
CA LEU A 68 27.96 -6.96 -19.59
C LEU A 68 26.55 -6.94 -19.00
N LEU A 69 25.52 -7.27 -19.78
CA LEU A 69 24.12 -7.15 -19.37
C LEU A 69 23.83 -8.04 -18.17
N THR A 70 23.42 -7.44 -17.06
CA THR A 70 23.01 -8.15 -15.84
C THR A 70 21.52 -8.47 -15.82
N GLU A 71 20.72 -7.64 -16.49
CA GLU A 71 19.27 -7.79 -16.64
C GLU A 71 18.79 -7.19 -17.96
N LEU A 72 17.59 -7.61 -18.38
CA LEU A 72 16.83 -6.96 -19.45
C LEU A 72 15.67 -6.16 -18.84
N PRO A 73 15.24 -5.04 -19.45
CA PRO A 73 14.11 -4.24 -18.99
C PRO A 73 12.84 -5.07 -18.78
N GLN A 74 12.04 -4.74 -17.77
CA GLN A 74 10.83 -5.51 -17.45
C GLN A 74 9.84 -5.59 -18.62
N ASN A 75 9.86 -4.61 -19.53
CA ASN A 75 8.99 -4.52 -20.70
C ASN A 75 9.61 -5.05 -22.01
N PHE A 76 10.71 -5.83 -21.94
CA PHE A 76 11.41 -6.35 -23.12
C PHE A 76 10.49 -7.11 -24.10
N GLY A 77 9.46 -7.78 -23.58
CA GLY A 77 8.40 -8.41 -24.38
C GLY A 77 7.57 -7.48 -25.27
N SER A 78 7.78 -6.17 -25.23
CA SER A 78 7.13 -5.21 -26.12
C SER A 78 7.67 -5.24 -27.55
N LEU A 79 8.86 -5.80 -27.76
CA LEU A 79 9.50 -5.99 -29.07
C LEU A 79 8.84 -7.13 -29.87
N ARG A 80 7.54 -6.98 -30.15
CA ARG A 80 6.67 -8.03 -30.74
C ARG A 80 7.08 -8.52 -32.13
N ASN A 81 7.93 -7.77 -32.83
CA ASN A 81 8.45 -8.15 -34.15
C ASN A 81 9.79 -8.88 -34.11
N LEU A 82 10.40 -9.00 -32.93
CA LEU A 82 11.69 -9.64 -32.76
C LEU A 82 11.62 -11.13 -33.11
N GLN A 83 12.50 -11.56 -34.00
CA GLN A 83 12.61 -12.93 -34.51
C GLN A 83 13.94 -13.58 -34.14
N HIS A 84 14.99 -12.79 -33.97
CA HIS A 84 16.33 -13.26 -33.63
C HIS A 84 16.90 -12.39 -32.51
N LEU A 85 17.37 -13.04 -31.45
CA LEU A 85 17.99 -12.37 -30.30
C LEU A 85 19.21 -13.15 -29.85
N ASP A 86 20.38 -12.51 -29.95
CA ASP A 86 21.62 -13.05 -29.39
C ASP A 86 21.96 -12.36 -28.07
N LEU A 87 22.09 -13.13 -27.01
CA LEU A 87 22.49 -12.68 -25.67
C LEU A 87 23.71 -13.46 -25.15
N LEU A 88 24.41 -14.20 -26.02
CA LEU A 88 25.61 -14.98 -25.69
C LEU A 88 26.61 -14.13 -24.89
N GLY A 89 27.19 -14.69 -23.83
CA GLY A 89 28.33 -14.06 -23.15
C GLY A 89 27.97 -12.77 -22.41
N ASN A 90 26.82 -12.73 -21.74
CA ASN A 90 26.40 -11.66 -20.86
C ASN A 90 26.46 -12.11 -19.38
N LYS A 91 25.84 -11.35 -18.47
CA LYS A 91 25.76 -11.63 -17.02
C LYS A 91 24.31 -11.84 -16.55
N LEU A 92 23.44 -12.33 -17.44
CA LEU A 92 22.03 -12.54 -17.15
C LEU A 92 21.84 -13.73 -16.22
N ASN A 93 21.08 -13.53 -15.14
CA ASN A 93 20.64 -14.60 -14.25
C ASN A 93 19.20 -15.04 -14.53
N VAL A 94 18.36 -14.11 -14.98
CA VAL A 94 16.92 -14.26 -15.22
C VAL A 94 16.49 -13.47 -16.44
N LEU A 95 15.35 -13.83 -17.02
CA LEU A 95 14.67 -13.05 -18.05
C LEU A 95 13.42 -12.38 -17.46
N PRO A 96 13.01 -11.19 -17.95
CA PRO A 96 11.82 -10.50 -17.46
C PRO A 96 10.56 -11.30 -17.79
N LEU A 97 9.55 -11.28 -16.92
CA LEU A 97 8.29 -12.01 -17.15
C LEU A 97 7.61 -11.64 -18.47
N SER A 98 7.80 -10.43 -18.99
CA SER A 98 7.24 -10.04 -20.29
C SER A 98 7.82 -10.83 -21.47
N PHE A 99 8.94 -11.54 -21.31
CA PHE A 99 9.65 -12.22 -22.40
C PHE A 99 8.77 -13.21 -23.19
N TRP A 100 7.75 -13.80 -22.56
CA TRP A 100 6.80 -14.68 -23.26
C TRP A 100 6.00 -13.98 -24.37
N ARG A 101 5.91 -12.65 -24.36
CA ARG A 101 5.21 -11.82 -25.36
C ARG A 101 5.99 -11.67 -26.67
N LEU A 102 7.23 -12.15 -26.74
CA LEU A 102 8.02 -12.21 -27.98
C LEU A 102 7.53 -13.37 -28.88
N GLU A 103 6.26 -13.34 -29.28
CA GLU A 103 5.58 -14.45 -29.97
C GLU A 103 6.20 -14.82 -31.32
N LYS A 104 6.94 -13.88 -31.93
CA LYS A 104 7.64 -14.09 -33.21
C LYS A 104 9.09 -14.54 -33.04
N LEU A 105 9.62 -14.65 -31.81
CA LEU A 105 11.00 -15.03 -31.58
C LEU A 105 11.23 -16.47 -32.02
N ARG A 106 12.14 -16.65 -32.97
CA ARG A 106 12.46 -17.93 -33.61
C ARG A 106 13.86 -18.41 -33.29
N TRP A 107 14.77 -17.53 -32.88
CA TRP A 107 16.15 -17.88 -32.58
C TRP A 107 16.59 -17.12 -31.33
N LEU A 108 17.20 -17.84 -30.40
CA LEU A 108 17.68 -17.31 -29.14
C LEU A 108 18.96 -18.04 -28.71
N ASP A 109 20.00 -17.28 -28.40
CA ASP A 109 21.17 -17.78 -27.66
C ASP A 109 21.28 -17.09 -26.31
N LEU A 110 21.50 -17.89 -25.27
CA LEU A 110 21.67 -17.48 -23.88
C LEU A 110 22.93 -18.09 -23.26
N LYS A 111 23.80 -18.73 -24.06
CA LYS A 111 25.03 -19.34 -23.56
C LYS A 111 25.93 -18.33 -22.88
N ASP A 112 26.85 -18.85 -22.08
CA ASP A 112 27.82 -18.06 -21.32
C ASP A 112 27.20 -16.96 -20.45
N ASN A 113 25.98 -17.21 -19.97
CA ASN A 113 25.31 -16.43 -18.94
C ASN A 113 25.18 -17.25 -17.64
N PRO A 114 25.28 -16.63 -16.46
CA PRO A 114 25.05 -17.27 -15.16
C PRO A 114 23.55 -17.54 -14.87
N LEU A 115 22.83 -18.13 -15.83
CA LEU A 115 21.39 -18.39 -15.72
C LEU A 115 21.05 -19.26 -14.51
N LYS A 116 19.96 -18.93 -13.80
CA LYS A 116 19.40 -19.81 -12.76
C LYS A 116 19.02 -21.17 -13.34
N ASP A 117 19.15 -22.22 -12.52
CA ASP A 117 19.03 -23.61 -12.95
C ASP A 117 17.75 -23.93 -13.75
N GLU A 118 16.60 -23.41 -13.34
CA GLU A 118 15.33 -23.62 -14.05
C GLU A 118 15.36 -23.05 -15.46
N LEU A 119 15.88 -21.83 -15.61
CA LEU A 119 15.99 -21.16 -16.90
C LEU A 119 17.04 -21.85 -17.78
N LYS A 120 18.19 -22.21 -17.18
CA LYS A 120 19.28 -22.95 -17.84
C LYS A 120 18.80 -24.29 -18.42
N ARG A 121 18.02 -25.07 -17.64
CA ARG A 121 17.44 -26.34 -18.09
C ARG A 121 16.48 -26.15 -19.27
N ASN A 122 15.68 -25.08 -19.26
CA ASN A 122 14.74 -24.81 -20.34
C ASN A 122 15.42 -24.27 -21.60
N ALA A 123 16.48 -23.46 -21.46
CA ALA A 123 17.28 -22.98 -22.60
C ALA A 123 17.89 -24.16 -23.36
N GLY A 124 18.59 -25.05 -22.64
CA GLY A 124 19.37 -26.11 -23.25
C GLY A 124 20.54 -25.57 -24.09
N ASP A 125 21.06 -26.41 -24.98
CA ASP A 125 22.14 -26.02 -25.88
C ASP A 125 21.65 -25.21 -27.10
N CYS A 126 22.60 -24.50 -27.71
CA CYS A 126 22.46 -23.70 -28.92
C CYS A 126 23.80 -23.76 -29.66
N LEU A 127 24.19 -24.94 -30.15
CA LEU A 127 25.42 -25.17 -30.93
C LEU A 127 25.18 -24.99 -32.44
N ASN A 128 23.93 -25.07 -32.87
CA ASN A 128 23.50 -24.93 -34.26
C ASN A 128 22.13 -24.24 -34.33
N GLU A 129 21.76 -23.80 -35.53
CA GLU A 129 20.53 -23.03 -35.76
C GLU A 129 19.26 -23.74 -35.24
N ASN A 130 19.18 -25.08 -35.37
CA ASN A 130 18.02 -25.84 -34.93
C ASN A 130 17.91 -25.89 -33.40
N GLU A 131 19.04 -26.01 -32.70
CA GLU A 131 19.08 -25.96 -31.24
C GLU A 131 18.70 -24.58 -30.72
N CYS A 132 19.21 -23.51 -31.31
CA CYS A 132 18.85 -22.13 -30.93
C CYS A 132 17.36 -21.83 -31.22
N LYS A 133 16.80 -22.42 -32.28
CA LYS A 133 15.35 -22.37 -32.54
C LYS A 133 14.55 -23.07 -31.45
N LYS A 134 14.99 -24.24 -31.00
CA LYS A 134 14.36 -24.98 -29.90
C LYS A 134 14.51 -24.23 -28.57
N CYS A 135 15.66 -23.60 -28.31
CA CYS A 135 15.90 -22.75 -27.16
C CYS A 135 14.84 -21.64 -27.08
N ALA A 136 14.66 -20.86 -28.15
CA ALA A 136 13.64 -19.82 -28.21
C ALA A 136 12.23 -20.36 -27.86
N GLN A 137 11.83 -21.45 -28.50
CA GLN A 137 10.51 -22.06 -28.27
C GLN A 137 10.30 -22.55 -26.83
N ARG A 138 11.31 -23.20 -26.24
CA ARG A 138 11.25 -23.71 -24.85
C ARG A 138 11.19 -22.58 -23.86
N ILE A 139 12.02 -21.54 -24.04
CA ILE A 139 12.06 -20.37 -23.16
C ILE A 139 10.75 -19.61 -23.22
N LEU A 140 10.19 -19.36 -24.41
CA LEU A 140 8.89 -18.68 -24.52
C LEU A 140 7.78 -19.47 -23.82
N ARG A 141 7.75 -20.80 -23.99
CA ARG A 141 6.78 -21.66 -23.31
C ARG A 141 6.95 -21.59 -21.80
N TYR A 142 8.18 -21.78 -21.30
CA TYR A 142 8.50 -21.71 -19.88
C TYR A 142 8.09 -20.37 -19.26
N MET A 143 8.43 -19.25 -19.91
CA MET A 143 8.08 -17.92 -19.43
C MET A 143 6.57 -17.66 -19.46
N LYS A 144 5.85 -18.23 -20.44
CA LYS A 144 4.39 -18.15 -20.52
C LYS A 144 3.73 -18.89 -19.37
N ASP A 145 4.20 -20.12 -19.09
CA ASP A 145 3.68 -20.96 -18.02
C ASP A 145 3.96 -20.31 -16.65
N LEU A 146 5.18 -19.79 -16.44
CA LEU A 146 5.55 -19.06 -15.23
C LEU A 146 4.68 -17.82 -15.02
N ASN A 147 4.42 -17.05 -16.08
CA ASN A 147 3.53 -15.89 -16.01
C ASN A 147 2.09 -16.32 -15.69
N SER A 148 1.59 -17.41 -16.28
CA SER A 148 0.25 -17.92 -15.99
C SER A 148 0.10 -18.36 -14.53
N GLU A 149 1.10 -19.04 -13.96
CA GLU A 149 1.09 -19.42 -12.54
C GLU A 149 1.14 -18.20 -11.62
N LEU A 150 1.98 -17.20 -11.94
CA LEU A 150 2.03 -15.96 -11.18
C LEU A 150 0.66 -15.26 -11.15
N GLU A 151 -0.02 -15.15 -12.30
CA GLU A 151 -1.33 -14.53 -12.38
C GLU A 151 -2.40 -15.32 -11.61
N ARG A 152 -2.37 -16.65 -11.66
CA ARG A 152 -3.25 -17.50 -10.82
C ARG A 152 -3.03 -17.26 -9.33
N VAL A 153 -1.77 -17.15 -8.90
CA VAL A 153 -1.43 -16.87 -7.49
C VAL A 153 -1.91 -15.48 -7.08
N LYS A 154 -1.70 -14.45 -7.92
CA LYS A 154 -2.21 -13.09 -7.66
C LYS A 154 -3.73 -13.06 -7.54
N GLN A 155 -4.45 -13.71 -8.45
CA GLN A 155 -5.91 -13.79 -8.43
C GLN A 155 -6.42 -14.46 -7.14
N ARG A 156 -5.81 -15.58 -6.73
CA ARG A 156 -6.17 -16.26 -5.48
C ARG A 156 -5.91 -15.39 -4.24
N ARG A 157 -4.82 -14.62 -4.22
CA ARG A 157 -4.52 -13.69 -3.11
C ARG A 157 -5.58 -12.60 -3.01
N LEU A 158 -5.90 -11.98 -4.16
CA LEU A 158 -6.93 -10.94 -4.23
C LEU A 158 -8.32 -11.47 -3.84
N GLN A 159 -8.65 -12.71 -4.22
CA GLN A 159 -9.91 -13.33 -3.83
C GLN A 159 -9.98 -13.53 -2.31
N LYS A 160 -8.91 -14.07 -1.69
CA LYS A 160 -8.85 -14.25 -0.23
C LYS A 160 -8.96 -12.92 0.53
N GLU A 161 -8.34 -11.87 0.01
CA GLU A 161 -8.43 -10.53 0.59
C GLU A 161 -9.88 -10.01 0.56
N ARG A 162 -10.58 -10.16 -0.57
CA ARG A 162 -12.00 -9.79 -0.69
C ARG A 162 -12.91 -10.63 0.21
N GLU A 163 -12.65 -11.93 0.33
CA GLU A 163 -13.40 -12.82 1.22
C GLU A 163 -13.23 -12.40 2.69
N LEU A 164 -12.00 -12.06 3.10
CA LEU A 164 -11.72 -11.56 4.45
C LEU A 164 -12.41 -10.22 4.71
N GLU A 165 -12.37 -9.31 3.74
CA GLU A 165 -13.04 -8.00 3.83
C GLU A 165 -14.57 -8.16 3.96
N ASN A 166 -15.18 -9.07 3.19
CA ASN A 166 -16.61 -9.35 3.29
C ASN A 166 -16.97 -9.96 4.65
N LEU A 167 -16.17 -10.91 5.15
CA LEU A 167 -16.39 -11.51 6.46
C LEU A 167 -16.28 -10.47 7.59
N GLN A 168 -15.36 -9.53 7.47
CA GLN A 168 -15.25 -8.40 8.41
C GLN A 168 -16.50 -7.52 8.37
N LYS A 169 -16.98 -7.16 7.17
CA LYS A 169 -18.20 -6.36 7.00
C LYS A 169 -19.43 -7.06 7.57
N GLU A 170 -19.59 -8.36 7.32
CA GLU A 170 -20.69 -9.16 7.88
C GLU A 170 -20.63 -9.23 9.41
N LYS A 171 -19.42 -9.40 9.98
CA LYS A 171 -19.23 -9.40 11.43
C LYS A 171 -19.57 -8.03 12.03
N GLU A 172 -19.10 -6.94 11.44
CA GLU A 172 -19.43 -5.58 11.86
C GLU A 172 -20.94 -5.30 11.77
N GLU A 173 -21.61 -5.77 10.71
CA GLU A 173 -23.05 -5.61 10.55
C GLU A 173 -23.83 -6.43 11.60
N SER A 174 -23.40 -7.68 11.85
CA SER A 174 -23.97 -8.54 12.89
C SER A 174 -23.83 -7.91 14.27
N GLU A 175 -22.64 -7.39 14.62
CA GLU A 175 -22.40 -6.68 15.88
C GLU A 175 -23.27 -5.42 16.00
N ARG A 176 -23.39 -4.61 14.92
CA ARG A 176 -24.27 -3.44 14.89
C ARG A 176 -25.73 -3.83 15.11
N GLN A 177 -26.17 -4.93 14.52
CA GLN A 177 -27.54 -5.43 14.66
C GLN A 177 -27.82 -5.97 16.06
N GLN A 178 -26.86 -6.68 16.67
CA GLN A 178 -26.94 -7.14 18.07
C GLN A 178 -27.08 -5.94 19.01
N ILE A 179 -26.20 -4.94 18.90
CA ILE A 179 -26.27 -3.70 19.70
C ILE A 179 -27.63 -3.00 19.52
N ARG A 180 -28.17 -2.96 18.29
CA ARG A 180 -29.48 -2.37 18.02
C ARG A 180 -30.61 -3.14 18.71
N ASN A 181 -30.57 -4.47 18.68
CA ASN A 181 -31.57 -5.33 19.31
C ASN A 181 -31.51 -5.24 20.83
N GLU A 182 -30.31 -5.23 21.42
CA GLU A 182 -30.12 -5.02 22.86
C GLU A 182 -30.66 -3.67 23.32
N ARG A 183 -30.36 -2.58 22.58
CA ARG A 183 -30.92 -1.25 22.86
C ARG A 183 -32.45 -1.23 22.79
N LYS A 184 -33.07 -1.99 21.89
CA LYS A 184 -34.53 -2.11 21.79
C LYS A 184 -35.10 -2.90 22.98
N ALA A 185 -34.51 -4.04 23.31
CA ALA A 185 -34.93 -4.87 24.45
C ALA A 185 -34.82 -4.10 25.78
N GLU A 186 -33.72 -3.36 25.96
CA GLU A 186 -33.49 -2.52 27.14
C GLU A 186 -34.52 -1.39 27.27
N LYS A 187 -34.88 -0.73 26.17
CA LYS A 187 -35.95 0.27 26.17
C LYS A 187 -37.30 -0.33 26.58
N GLU A 188 -37.62 -1.54 26.11
CA GLU A 188 -38.89 -2.20 26.45
C GLU A 188 -38.90 -2.68 27.91
N ARG A 189 -37.78 -3.18 28.44
CA ARG A 189 -37.61 -3.51 29.86
C ARG A 189 -37.87 -2.30 30.75
N LYS A 190 -37.20 -1.17 30.48
CA LYS A 190 -37.43 0.09 31.20
C LYS A 190 -38.88 0.56 31.15
N LYS A 191 -39.55 0.39 30.00
CA LYS A 191 -40.97 0.73 29.85
C LYS A 191 -41.87 -0.18 30.68
N GLN A 192 -41.57 -1.49 30.76
CA GLN A 192 -42.29 -2.43 31.61
C GLN A 192 -42.06 -2.14 33.11
N GLU A 193 -40.82 -1.86 33.52
CA GLU A 193 -40.49 -1.46 34.89
C GLU A 193 -41.23 -0.19 35.30
N ASN A 194 -41.21 0.84 34.46
CA ASN A 194 -41.95 2.09 34.72
C ASN A 194 -43.46 1.82 34.84
N ARG A 195 -44.06 1.00 33.97
CA ARG A 195 -45.48 0.64 34.06
C ARG A 195 -45.84 -0.07 35.36
N LYS A 196 -45.02 -1.03 35.79
CA LYS A 196 -45.19 -1.72 37.07
C LYS A 196 -45.12 -0.73 38.23
N LYS A 197 -44.11 0.16 38.21
CA LYS A 197 -43.95 1.19 39.25
C LYS A 197 -45.17 2.10 39.37
N TYR A 198 -45.70 2.57 38.24
CA TYR A 198 -46.95 3.34 38.22
C TYR A 198 -48.16 2.56 38.74
N GLN A 199 -48.24 1.24 38.51
CA GLN A 199 -49.32 0.41 39.05
C GLN A 199 -49.18 0.24 40.56
N THR A 200 -47.98 -0.02 41.06
CA THR A 200 -47.72 -0.13 42.51
C THR A 200 -48.00 1.18 43.25
N GLU A 201 -47.55 2.32 42.71
CA GLU A 201 -47.85 3.65 43.28
C GLU A 201 -49.37 3.91 43.33
N LYS A 202 -50.12 3.44 42.34
CA LYS A 202 -51.58 3.60 42.31
C LYS A 202 -52.32 2.67 43.27
N GLU A 203 -51.85 1.43 43.44
CA GLU A 203 -52.37 0.48 44.43
C GLU A 203 -52.07 0.97 45.87
N GLU A 204 -50.89 1.55 46.11
CA GLU A 204 -50.55 2.18 47.40
C GLU A 204 -51.41 3.42 47.69
N ASP A 205 -51.69 4.27 46.69
CA ASP A 205 -52.60 5.41 46.84
C ASP A 205 -54.07 4.99 47.11
N GLU A 206 -54.54 3.90 46.49
CA GLU A 206 -55.88 3.34 46.73
C GLU A 206 -56.02 2.69 48.12
N ASP A 207 -54.96 2.07 48.66
CA ASP A 207 -54.95 1.50 50.02
C ASP A 207 -54.88 2.59 51.11
N THR A 208 -54.18 3.69 50.82
CA THR A 208 -54.08 4.88 51.71
C THR A 208 -55.38 5.68 51.77
N GLN A 209 -56.18 5.69 50.70
CA GLN A 209 -57.53 6.30 50.71
C GLN A 209 -58.59 5.46 51.43
N SER A 210 -58.32 4.19 51.74
CA SER A 210 -59.20 3.36 52.59
C SER A 210 -58.95 3.54 54.10
N SER A 211 -57.91 4.31 54.48
CA SER A 211 -57.46 4.45 55.86
C SER A 211 -57.51 5.87 56.44
N GLU A 212 -57.96 6.89 55.69
CA GLU A 212 -58.11 8.26 56.20
C GLU A 212 -59.48 8.89 55.84
N GLU A 213 -60.56 8.37 56.44
CA GLU A 213 -61.75 9.18 56.76
C GLU A 213 -61.80 9.36 58.29
N GLY A 214 -61.16 10.42 58.81
CA GLY A 214 -61.23 10.75 60.23
C GLY A 214 -60.40 11.96 60.67
N GLU A 215 -61.11 13.04 61.03
CA GLU A 215 -60.72 14.08 62.02
C GLU A 215 -59.87 15.31 61.59
N ARG A 216 -60.61 16.32 61.09
CA ARG A 216 -60.76 17.72 61.55
C ARG A 216 -59.82 18.35 62.63
N PHE A 217 -59.52 19.64 62.40
CA PHE A 217 -59.26 20.77 63.36
C PHE A 217 -57.85 20.84 64.01
N ASP A 218 -57.15 21.96 64.23
CA ASP A 218 -57.35 23.42 64.19
C ASP A 218 -55.98 24.16 64.13
N SER A 219 -56.03 25.45 63.76
CA SER A 219 -55.15 26.62 63.95
C SER A 219 -53.77 26.51 64.67
N GLY A 220 -52.73 27.30 64.36
CA GLY A 220 -52.58 28.46 63.50
C GLY A 220 -51.22 29.17 63.69
N THR A 221 -50.94 30.16 62.82
CA THR A 221 -49.89 31.23 62.86
C THR A 221 -48.42 30.81 62.64
N SER A 222 -47.53 31.57 61.98
CA SER A 222 -47.57 32.60 60.92
C SER A 222 -46.10 32.91 60.49
N LYS A 223 -45.92 33.35 59.24
CA LYS A 223 -44.83 34.18 58.65
C LYS A 223 -43.53 33.55 58.10
N SER A 224 -43.46 33.72 56.78
CA SER A 224 -42.37 34.29 55.97
C SER A 224 -41.24 33.38 55.49
N ALA A 225 -41.08 33.27 54.17
CA ALA A 225 -40.17 34.13 53.41
C ALA A 225 -40.10 33.68 51.94
N ILE A 226 -40.22 34.64 51.03
CA ILE A 226 -39.89 34.48 49.61
C ILE A 226 -38.37 34.35 49.48
N LYS A 227 -37.87 33.38 48.70
CA LYS A 227 -36.60 33.57 47.98
C LYS A 227 -36.58 32.87 46.62
N VAL A 228 -36.26 33.67 45.63
CA VAL A 228 -36.10 33.38 44.20
C VAL A 228 -34.60 33.19 43.88
N LYS A 229 -34.31 32.33 42.87
CA LYS A 229 -33.03 32.09 42.12
C LYS A 229 -31.93 31.34 42.90
N THR A 230 -31.15 30.41 42.31
CA THR A 230 -30.28 30.54 41.11
C THR A 230 -29.90 29.19 40.47
N ALA A 231 -29.50 29.25 39.20
CA ALA A 231 -28.97 28.15 38.39
C ALA A 231 -27.65 27.56 38.90
N THR A 232 -27.40 26.28 38.61
CA THR A 232 -26.05 25.71 38.52
C THR A 232 -25.89 24.90 37.24
N GLY A 233 -25.51 25.59 36.16
CA GLY A 233 -24.87 24.97 35.01
C GLY A 233 -23.47 24.53 35.42
N GLY A 234 -23.22 23.22 35.46
CA GLY A 234 -21.91 22.68 35.86
C GLY A 234 -21.61 21.23 35.48
N ARG A 235 -22.59 20.45 34.97
CA ARG A 235 -22.36 19.02 34.63
C ARG A 235 -22.02 18.75 33.17
N LEU A 236 -22.25 19.69 32.25
CA LEU A 236 -22.00 19.49 30.83
C LEU A 236 -20.53 19.76 30.48
N CYS A 237 -19.92 20.80 31.08
CA CYS A 237 -18.54 21.19 30.80
C CYS A 237 -17.51 20.16 31.31
N THR A 238 -17.75 19.53 32.46
CA THR A 238 -16.84 18.52 33.03
C THR A 238 -16.79 17.23 32.22
N LYS A 239 -17.91 16.79 31.62
CA LYS A 239 -17.93 15.61 30.75
C LYS A 239 -17.27 15.85 29.40
N VAL A 240 -17.42 17.06 28.83
CA VAL A 240 -16.76 17.44 27.57
C VAL A 240 -15.26 17.54 27.77
N LEU A 241 -14.79 18.18 28.85
CA LEU A 241 -13.37 18.27 29.17
C LEU A 241 -12.73 16.89 29.42
N LEU A 242 -13.43 16.02 30.16
CA LEU A 242 -12.94 14.65 30.39
C LEU A 242 -12.91 13.84 29.08
N SER A 243 -13.92 14.00 28.21
CA SER A 243 -13.93 13.37 26.89
C SER A 243 -12.77 13.84 26.02
N LEU A 244 -12.50 15.14 25.98
CA LEU A 244 -11.40 15.72 25.21
C LEU A 244 -10.03 15.23 25.72
N PHE A 245 -9.89 15.13 27.05
CA PHE A 245 -8.68 14.59 27.67
C PHE A 245 -8.45 13.12 27.32
N MET A 246 -9.50 12.29 27.40
CA MET A 246 -9.40 10.87 27.03
C MET A 246 -9.11 10.68 25.54
N THR A 247 -9.68 11.51 24.65
CA THR A 247 -9.33 11.48 23.22
C THR A 247 -7.89 11.89 22.95
N ALA A 248 -7.37 12.88 23.69
CA ALA A 248 -5.98 13.32 23.57
C ALA A 248 -5.02 12.20 24.00
N LEU A 249 -5.28 11.53 25.13
CA LEU A 249 -4.48 10.39 25.59
C LEU A 249 -4.47 9.23 24.59
N PHE A 250 -5.61 8.94 23.97
CA PHE A 250 -5.71 7.91 22.94
C PHE A 250 -4.88 8.24 21.70
N ILE A 251 -4.96 9.49 21.22
CA ILE A 251 -4.16 9.97 20.08
C ILE A 251 -2.66 9.88 20.39
N ILE A 252 -2.24 10.29 21.59
CA ILE A 252 -0.84 10.19 22.03
C ILE A 252 -0.39 8.72 22.06
N GLY A 253 -1.22 7.80 22.56
CA GLY A 253 -0.93 6.37 22.56
C GLY A 253 -0.76 5.80 21.14
N MET A 254 -1.63 6.19 20.21
CA MET A 254 -1.52 5.77 18.81
C MET A 254 -0.25 6.29 18.14
N ILE A 255 0.12 7.55 18.38
CA ILE A 255 1.37 8.14 17.86
C ILE A 255 2.59 7.40 18.41
N TYR A 256 2.59 7.04 19.70
CA TYR A 256 3.68 6.27 20.31
C TYR A 256 3.82 4.88 19.67
N VAL A 257 2.72 4.15 19.50
CA VAL A 257 2.72 2.82 18.87
C VAL A 257 3.25 2.89 17.44
N ILE A 258 2.79 3.87 16.64
CA ILE A 258 3.25 4.07 15.27
C ILE A 258 4.74 4.41 15.24
N SER A 259 5.22 5.23 16.18
CA SER A 259 6.64 5.60 16.27
C SER A 259 7.52 4.38 16.57
N VAL A 260 7.12 3.55 17.54
CA VAL A 260 7.84 2.31 17.89
C VAL A 260 7.80 1.29 16.74
N TYR A 261 6.66 1.18 16.05
CA TYR A 261 6.52 0.31 14.88
C TYR A 261 7.47 0.73 13.75
N CYS A 262 7.47 2.03 13.38
CA CYS A 262 8.34 2.53 12.32
C CYS A 262 9.83 2.52 12.68
N GLU A 263 10.18 2.56 13.96
CA GLU A 263 11.57 2.39 14.42
C GLU A 263 12.06 0.94 14.26
N ARG A 264 11.14 -0.04 14.41
CA ARG A 264 11.44 -1.47 14.29
C ARG A 264 11.48 -1.96 12.84
N GLU A 265 10.67 -1.39 11.95
CA GLU A 265 10.46 -1.90 10.59
C GLU A 265 10.72 -0.82 9.51
N LYS A 266 12.01 -0.51 9.28
CA LYS A 266 12.48 0.59 8.42
C LYS A 266 12.19 0.44 6.91
N THR A 267 11.68 -0.71 6.48
CA THR A 267 11.47 -1.04 5.06
C THR A 267 10.05 -0.78 4.57
N ASP A 268 9.09 -0.54 5.47
CA ASP A 268 7.69 -0.29 5.13
C ASP A 268 7.51 1.07 4.44
N GLN A 269 6.68 1.11 3.39
CA GLN A 269 6.43 2.28 2.57
C GLN A 269 5.69 3.38 3.34
N ILE A 270 4.79 2.99 4.26
CA ILE A 270 4.02 3.92 5.10
C ILE A 270 4.96 4.71 6.04
N CYS A 271 5.98 4.04 6.59
CA CYS A 271 6.97 4.66 7.46
C CYS A 271 7.92 5.60 6.70
N LYS A 272 8.15 5.35 5.39
CA LYS A 272 8.93 6.26 4.53
C LYS A 272 8.16 7.53 4.18
N ASP A 273 6.87 7.41 3.87
CA ASP A 273 6.04 8.53 3.43
C ASP A 273 5.56 9.41 4.61
N TYR A 274 5.24 8.80 5.76
CA TYR A 274 4.63 9.51 6.90
C TYR A 274 5.48 9.53 8.17
N GLY A 275 6.42 8.59 8.33
CA GLY A 275 7.20 8.46 9.57
C GLY A 275 8.03 9.69 9.89
N HIS A 276 8.66 10.30 8.88
CA HIS A 276 9.48 11.50 9.06
C HIS A 276 8.65 12.74 9.45
N THR A 277 7.42 12.84 8.93
CA THR A 277 6.49 13.94 9.24
C THR A 277 5.90 13.79 10.64
N ILE A 278 5.46 12.59 11.02
CA ILE A 278 4.88 12.31 12.35
C ILE A 278 5.92 12.54 13.46
N VAL A 279 7.15 12.05 13.29
CA VAL A 279 8.22 12.23 14.27
C VAL A 279 8.62 13.71 14.41
N ARG A 280 8.64 14.47 13.31
CA ARG A 280 8.96 15.91 13.33
C ARG A 280 7.88 16.72 14.05
N GLU A 281 6.61 16.48 13.74
CA GLU A 281 5.46 17.13 14.38
C GLU A 281 5.37 16.77 15.87
N ALA A 282 5.57 15.49 16.21
CA ALA A 282 5.57 15.03 17.61
C ALA A 282 6.70 15.67 18.43
N LYS A 283 7.92 15.79 17.86
CA LYS A 283 9.03 16.50 18.52
C LYS A 283 8.73 17.97 18.73
N HIS A 284 8.13 18.63 17.73
CA HIS A 284 7.76 20.04 17.84
C HIS A 284 6.66 20.27 18.89
N PHE A 285 5.71 19.35 19.00
CA PHE A 285 4.64 19.38 20.00
C PHE A 285 5.18 19.15 21.42
N ILE A 286 6.09 18.18 21.61
CA ILE A 286 6.73 17.90 22.91
C ILE A 286 7.58 19.09 23.35
N TRP A 287 8.37 19.67 22.44
CA TRP A 287 9.21 20.83 22.73
C TRP A 287 8.36 22.07 23.12
N GLY A 288 7.24 22.30 22.41
CA GLY A 288 6.30 23.36 22.76
C GLY A 288 5.61 23.16 24.12
N MET A 289 5.35 21.91 24.51
CA MET A 289 4.82 21.59 25.83
C MET A 289 5.84 21.82 26.95
N GLU A 290 7.13 21.54 26.73
CA GLU A 290 8.19 21.80 27.71
C GLU A 290 8.36 23.31 27.99
N GLU A 291 8.30 24.16 26.96
CA GLU A 291 8.33 25.61 27.16
C GLU A 291 7.12 26.11 27.99
N GLN A 292 5.92 25.61 27.68
CA GLN A 292 4.70 25.95 28.42
C GLN A 292 4.79 25.51 29.88
N LEU A 293 5.33 24.31 30.14
CA LEU A 293 5.52 23.79 31.51
C LEU A 293 6.55 24.62 32.29
N GLN A 294 7.64 25.04 31.64
CA GLN A 294 8.63 25.91 32.26
C GLN A 294 8.09 27.31 32.59
N VAL A 295 7.25 27.87 31.72
CA VAL A 295 6.57 29.15 31.99
C VAL A 295 5.62 29.00 33.18
N LEU A 296 4.83 27.93 33.22
CA LEU A 296 3.92 27.64 34.33
C LEU A 296 4.69 27.44 35.65
N TYR A 297 5.79 26.69 35.61
CA TYR A 297 6.65 26.44 36.77
C TYR A 297 7.26 27.74 37.31
N ARG A 298 7.78 28.63 36.43
CA ARG A 298 8.28 29.95 36.84
C ARG A 298 7.17 30.84 37.41
N PHE A 299 5.95 30.74 36.89
CA PHE A 299 4.79 31.48 37.39
C PHE A 299 4.34 31.00 38.77
N ILE A 300 4.37 29.68 39.01
CA ILE A 300 4.06 29.07 40.30
C ILE A 300 5.15 29.43 41.32
N GLN A 301 6.43 29.36 40.95
CA GLN A 301 7.56 29.77 41.81
C GLN A 301 7.49 31.25 42.21
N LYS A 302 7.01 32.14 41.32
CA LYS A 302 6.78 33.57 41.62
C LYS A 302 5.60 33.85 42.56
N LYS A 303 4.65 32.91 42.71
CA LYS A 303 3.50 33.03 43.63
C LYS A 303 3.75 32.43 45.01
N ILE A 304 4.82 31.64 45.16
CA ILE A 304 5.17 30.94 46.41
C ILE A 304 6.27 31.69 47.20
N LYS A 305 6.85 32.74 46.64
CA LYS A 305 7.63 33.77 47.36
C LYS A 305 6.79 35.01 47.56
#